data_AF-A0C4E9-F1
#
_entry.id   AF-A0C4E9-F1
#
_cell.length_a   1.000
_cell.length_b   1.000
_cell.length_c   1.000
_cell.angle_alpha   90.00
_cell.angle_beta   90.00
_cell.angle_gamma   90.00
#
_symmetry.space_group_name_H-M   'P 1'
#
loop_
_entity.id
_entity.type
_entity.pdbx_description
1 polymer ?
#
loop_
_entity_poly.entity_id
_entity_poly.type
_entity_poly.pdbx_seq_one_letter_code
_entity_poly.pdbx_strand_id
1 'polypeptide(L)'
;MSSQSQQEDDQDQENNEELQADDLDLSSKQQESEKQVKSSIKKVRNYQKVPEHLKSQLLKLVIQQGVKINQAAQQLNLKYATAKTIVFTYRAQSKPKKSKNKKKKTATKVEFVPIQNNVVYPIHVEISIGGNIQNKFTLQ
;
A
#
# COMPACT_ATOMS: atom_id res chain seq x y z
N MET A 1 5.32 -15.62 66.10
CA MET A 1 4.03 -16.29 65.83
C MET A 1 3.68 -15.93 64.38
N SER A 2 3.88 -16.82 63.39
CA SER A 2 2.97 -17.92 62.99
C SER A 2 1.58 -17.36 62.63
N SER A 3 0.99 -17.49 61.44
CA SER A 3 1.03 -18.56 60.42
C SER A 3 0.42 -18.11 59.07
N GLN A 4 0.75 -18.86 57.99
CA GLN A 4 -0.09 -19.36 56.86
C GLN A 4 -0.96 -18.40 56.02
N SER A 5 -1.30 -18.60 54.74
CA SER A 5 -0.94 -19.44 53.56
C SER A 5 -2.00 -19.15 52.46
N GLN A 6 -1.78 -19.65 51.23
CA GLN A 6 -2.62 -19.65 49.98
C GLN A 6 -2.19 -18.56 48.98
N GLN A 7 -1.50 -18.80 47.86
CA GLN A 7 -1.38 -19.91 46.89
C GLN A 7 -2.69 -20.27 46.18
N GLU A 8 -2.88 -19.73 44.95
CA GLU A 8 -3.45 -20.43 43.80
C GLU A 8 -2.71 -20.00 42.52
N ASP A 9 -2.27 -21.01 41.78
CA ASP A 9 -1.58 -21.00 40.49
C ASP A 9 -2.60 -20.92 39.34
N ASP A 10 -2.27 -20.24 38.25
CA ASP A 10 -2.81 -20.57 36.92
C ASP A 10 -1.71 -20.38 35.87
N GLN A 11 -1.24 -21.51 35.35
CA GLN A 11 -0.25 -21.64 34.28
C GLN A 11 -0.99 -21.68 32.93
N ASP A 12 -0.75 -20.71 32.05
CA ASP A 12 -1.13 -20.82 30.64
C ASP A 12 -0.11 -21.70 29.91
N GLN A 13 -0.60 -22.86 29.47
CA GLN A 13 0.12 -23.91 28.76
C GLN A 13 0.67 -23.43 27.41
N GLU A 14 1.99 -23.59 27.22
CA GLU A 14 2.64 -23.62 25.91
C GLU A 14 2.18 -24.87 25.15
N ASN A 15 1.36 -24.71 24.11
CA ASN A 15 1.08 -25.78 23.16
C ASN A 15 2.27 -25.92 22.20
N ASN A 16 3.10 -26.90 22.53
CA ASN A 16 4.17 -27.47 21.72
C ASN A 16 3.59 -28.65 20.93
N GLU A 17 3.13 -28.42 19.69
CA GLU A 17 2.79 -29.53 18.77
C GLU A 17 4.06 -30.00 18.05
N GLU A 18 4.75 -30.89 18.74
CA GLU A 18 5.76 -31.81 18.23
C GLU A 18 5.05 -32.96 17.48
N LEU A 19 5.21 -33.04 16.16
CA LEU A 19 4.83 -34.22 15.38
C LEU A 19 6.04 -34.73 14.59
N GLN A 20 6.71 -35.65 15.28
CA GLN A 20 7.38 -36.89 14.88
C GLN A 20 7.89 -37.06 13.44
N ALA A 21 9.17 -37.44 13.42
CA ALA A 21 9.95 -37.92 12.30
C ALA A 21 9.51 -39.31 11.84
N ASP A 22 9.41 -39.49 10.53
CA ASP A 22 9.55 -40.80 9.88
C ASP A 22 10.99 -40.94 9.38
N ASP A 23 11.77 -41.75 10.10
CA ASP A 23 13.01 -42.37 9.64
C ASP A 23 12.68 -43.43 8.57
N LEU A 24 13.46 -43.46 7.48
CA LEU A 24 13.98 -44.65 6.76
C LEU A 24 14.49 -44.22 5.37
N ASP A 25 15.80 -44.09 5.18
CA ASP A 25 16.62 -45.18 4.62
C ASP A 25 18.07 -44.72 4.36
N LEU A 26 19.00 -45.60 4.72
CA LEU A 26 20.45 -45.42 4.76
C LEU A 26 21.10 -46.27 3.65
N SER A 27 22.23 -45.81 3.11
CA SER A 27 23.16 -46.49 2.16
C SER A 27 22.99 -46.03 0.70
N SER A 28 24.01 -45.66 -0.07
CA SER A 28 25.40 -46.13 -0.10
C SER A 28 26.40 -45.03 -0.45
N LYS A 29 27.60 -45.21 0.11
CA LYS A 29 28.83 -44.43 -0.08
C LYS A 29 29.54 -44.95 -1.34
N GLN A 30 29.68 -44.13 -2.38
CA GLN A 30 30.70 -44.31 -3.42
C GLN A 30 31.41 -42.99 -3.70
N GLN A 31 32.73 -43.04 -3.51
CA GLN A 31 33.69 -42.02 -3.90
C GLN A 31 33.91 -42.10 -5.40
N GLU A 32 33.75 -40.98 -6.11
CA GLU A 32 34.55 -40.71 -7.30
C GLU A 32 34.79 -39.22 -7.43
N SER A 33 36.06 -38.85 -7.28
CA SER A 33 36.57 -37.49 -7.35
C SER A 33 36.75 -37.10 -8.81
N GLU A 34 35.69 -36.59 -9.44
CA GLU A 34 35.81 -35.87 -10.69
C GLU A 34 36.13 -34.39 -10.42
N LYS A 35 37.27 -33.93 -10.94
CA LYS A 35 37.63 -32.50 -10.96
C LYS A 35 36.56 -31.73 -11.72
N GLN A 36 35.60 -31.17 -11.00
CA GLN A 36 34.57 -30.30 -11.57
C GLN A 36 35.22 -29.01 -12.09
N VAL A 37 35.39 -28.96 -13.40
CA VAL A 37 35.57 -27.72 -14.16
C VAL A 37 34.37 -26.84 -13.85
N LYS A 38 34.59 -25.80 -13.02
CA LYS A 38 33.60 -24.76 -12.70
C LYS A 38 33.32 -23.94 -13.96
N SER A 39 32.60 -24.51 -14.93
CA SER A 39 31.98 -23.73 -15.97
C SER A 39 30.87 -22.92 -15.30
N SER A 40 31.09 -21.62 -15.19
CA SER A 40 30.11 -20.66 -14.66
C SER A 40 29.00 -20.48 -15.70
N ILE A 41 28.18 -21.50 -15.88
CA ILE A 41 26.96 -21.43 -16.68
C ILE A 41 26.09 -20.37 -16.02
N LYS A 42 26.07 -19.18 -16.61
CA LYS A 42 25.19 -18.08 -16.20
C LYS A 42 23.75 -18.56 -16.39
N LYS A 43 23.15 -19.10 -15.32
CA LYS A 43 21.73 -19.45 -15.30
C LYS A 43 20.95 -18.17 -15.57
N VAL A 44 20.41 -18.05 -16.78
CA VAL A 44 19.54 -16.93 -17.16
C VAL A 44 18.32 -17.00 -16.25
N ARG A 45 18.18 -16.05 -15.33
CA ARG A 45 16.99 -15.95 -14.48
C ARG A 45 15.80 -15.67 -15.38
N ASN A 46 14.90 -16.63 -15.48
CA ASN A 46 13.67 -16.46 -16.23
C ASN A 46 12.74 -15.55 -15.40
N TYR A 47 12.69 -14.26 -15.75
CA TYR A 47 11.85 -13.29 -15.04
C TYR A 47 10.39 -13.50 -15.42
N GLN A 48 9.62 -14.10 -14.52
CA GLN A 48 8.18 -14.22 -14.70
C GLN A 48 7.49 -12.90 -14.33
N LYS A 49 6.68 -12.36 -15.25
CA LYS A 49 5.86 -11.19 -14.98
C LYS A 49 4.70 -11.57 -14.07
N VAL A 50 4.42 -10.73 -13.08
CA VAL A 50 3.22 -10.88 -12.24
C VAL A 50 1.98 -10.55 -13.07
N PRO A 51 0.95 -11.42 -13.08
CA PRO A 51 -0.34 -11.14 -13.71
C PRO A 51 -0.99 -9.85 -13.20
N GLU A 52 -1.69 -9.14 -14.08
CA GLU A 52 -2.27 -7.84 -13.72
C GLU A 52 -3.33 -7.94 -12.62
N HIS A 53 -4.16 -8.99 -12.64
CA HIS A 53 -5.18 -9.23 -11.61
C HIS A 53 -4.59 -9.30 -10.19
N LEU A 54 -3.44 -9.98 -10.02
CA LEU A 54 -2.76 -10.06 -8.72
C LEU A 54 -2.21 -8.71 -8.29
N LYS A 55 -1.72 -7.87 -9.21
CA LYS A 55 -1.27 -6.51 -8.88
C LYS A 55 -2.44 -5.68 -8.37
N SER A 56 -3.57 -5.70 -9.09
CA SER A 56 -4.77 -4.97 -8.70
C SER A 56 -5.31 -5.43 -7.34
N GLN A 57 -5.33 -6.74 -7.10
CA GLN A 57 -5.77 -7.31 -5.83
C GLN A 57 -4.84 -6.93 -4.68
N LEU A 58 -3.51 -7.01 -4.89
CA LEU A 58 -2.53 -6.57 -3.89
C LEU A 58 -2.71 -5.09 -3.53
N LEU A 59 -2.88 -4.23 -4.54
CA LEU A 59 -3.09 -2.80 -4.31
C LEU A 59 -4.40 -2.53 -3.58
N LYS A 60 -5.47 -3.29 -3.88
CA LYS A 60 -6.74 -3.20 -3.16
C LYS A 60 -6.56 -3.50 -1.67
N LEU A 61 -5.93 -4.61 -1.32
CA LEU A 61 -5.68 -5.00 0.07
C LEU A 61 -4.83 -3.96 0.82
N VAL A 62 -3.73 -3.50 0.21
CA VAL A 62 -2.78 -2.62 0.88
C VAL A 62 -3.27 -1.17 0.95
N ILE A 63 -3.85 -0.65 -0.14
CA ILE A 63 -4.20 0.77 -0.25
C ILE A 63 -5.62 1.04 0.25
N GLN A 64 -6.60 0.20 -0.09
CA GLN A 64 -8.00 0.43 0.30
C GLN A 64 -8.30 -0.13 1.68
N GLN A 65 -7.79 -1.32 2.02
CA GLN A 65 -8.08 -1.98 3.30
C GLN A 65 -7.00 -1.75 4.35
N GLY A 66 -5.87 -1.14 4.00
CA GLY A 66 -4.79 -0.84 4.94
C GLY A 66 -3.99 -2.05 5.44
N VAL A 67 -4.11 -3.21 4.78
CA VAL A 67 -3.41 -4.43 5.16
C VAL A 67 -1.90 -4.25 5.00
N LYS A 68 -1.11 -4.79 5.94
CA LYS A 68 0.36 -4.75 5.84
C LYS A 68 0.81 -5.50 4.58
N ILE A 69 1.80 -4.95 3.87
CA ILE A 69 2.32 -5.53 2.61
C ILE A 69 2.73 -6.99 2.80
N ASN A 70 3.31 -7.35 3.95
CA ASN A 70 3.71 -8.72 4.24
C ASN A 70 2.51 -9.68 4.28
N GLN A 71 1.44 -9.29 4.98
CA GLN A 71 0.21 -10.09 5.08
C GLN A 71 -0.49 -10.21 3.73
N ALA A 72 -0.61 -9.11 2.98
CA ALA A 72 -1.22 -9.15 1.65
C ALA A 72 -0.40 -9.99 0.64
N ALA A 73 0.93 -9.99 0.76
CA ALA A 73 1.80 -10.82 -0.06
C ALA A 73 1.61 -12.32 0.25
N GLN A 74 1.48 -12.69 1.53
CA GLN A 74 1.18 -14.06 1.95
C GLN A 74 -0.19 -14.51 1.43
N GLN A 75 -1.23 -13.69 1.57
CA GLN A 75 -2.58 -14.00 1.07
C GLN A 75 -2.64 -14.24 -0.45
N LEU A 76 -1.79 -13.54 -1.22
CA LEU A 76 -1.75 -13.65 -2.68
C LEU A 76 -0.65 -14.60 -3.19
N ASN A 77 0.03 -15.32 -2.30
CA ASN A 77 1.16 -16.20 -2.64
C ASN A 77 2.25 -15.49 -3.48
N LEU A 78 2.54 -14.22 -3.17
CA LEU A 78 3.57 -13.43 -3.82
C LEU A 78 4.80 -13.29 -2.93
N LYS A 79 5.99 -13.31 -3.53
CA LYS A 79 7.23 -12.94 -2.82
C LYS A 79 7.12 -11.50 -2.32
N TYR A 80 7.47 -11.28 -1.05
CA TYR A 80 7.43 -9.95 -0.42
C TYR A 80 8.20 -8.89 -1.22
N ALA A 81 9.37 -9.22 -1.76
CA ALA A 81 10.16 -8.31 -2.59
C ALA A 81 9.37 -7.80 -3.81
N THR A 82 8.60 -8.67 -4.46
CA THR A 82 7.74 -8.33 -5.60
C THR A 82 6.60 -7.42 -5.15
N ALA A 83 5.91 -7.78 -4.06
CA ALA A 83 4.81 -6.99 -3.52
C ALA A 83 5.26 -5.58 -3.10
N LYS A 84 6.40 -5.47 -2.40
CA LYS A 84 7.02 -4.20 -2.00
C LYS A 84 7.29 -3.32 -3.22
N THR A 85 7.83 -3.89 -4.29
CA THR A 85 8.14 -3.15 -5.53
C THR A 85 6.87 -2.64 -6.19
N ILE A 86 5.83 -3.45 -6.30
CA ILE A 86 4.53 -3.05 -6.87
C ILE A 86 3.93 -1.89 -6.08
N VAL A 87 3.83 -2.02 -4.76
CA VAL A 87 3.24 -0.96 -3.91
C VAL A 87 4.08 0.32 -3.95
N PHE A 88 5.39 0.20 -3.93
CA PHE A 88 6.29 1.35 -3.97
C PHE A 88 6.19 2.11 -5.31
N THR A 89 6.21 1.39 -6.42
CA THR A 89 6.07 1.98 -7.76
C THR A 89 4.71 2.66 -7.92
N TYR A 90 3.63 2.04 -7.44
CA TYR A 90 2.29 2.65 -7.43
C TYR A 90 2.27 3.97 -6.63
N ARG A 91 2.80 3.98 -5.41
CA ARG A 91 2.88 5.19 -4.57
C ARG A 91 3.77 6.29 -5.15
N ALA A 92 4.77 5.92 -5.93
CA ALA A 92 5.63 6.89 -6.62
C ALA A 92 4.89 7.55 -7.78
N GLN A 93 4.08 6.78 -8.52
CA GLN A 93 3.28 7.28 -9.64
C GLN A 93 2.08 8.12 -9.19
N SER A 94 1.50 7.83 -8.03
CA SER A 94 0.36 8.57 -7.49
C SER A 94 0.71 9.97 -6.95
N LYS A 95 2.00 10.31 -6.81
CA LYS A 95 2.42 11.63 -6.37
C LYS A 95 2.32 12.61 -7.54
N PRO A 96 1.64 13.76 -7.39
CA PRO A 96 1.65 14.78 -8.42
C PRO A 96 3.11 15.21 -8.63
N LYS A 97 3.64 14.97 -9.84
CA LYS A 97 4.96 15.47 -10.22
C LYS A 97 4.90 16.98 -10.02
N LYS A 98 5.68 17.52 -9.07
CA LYS A 98 5.84 18.97 -8.91
C LYS A 98 6.29 19.48 -10.28
N SER A 99 5.38 20.07 -11.05
CA SER A 99 5.71 20.61 -12.35
C SER A 99 6.82 21.62 -12.12
N LYS A 100 8.00 21.43 -12.71
CA LYS A 100 9.10 22.41 -12.69
C LYS A 100 8.75 23.68 -13.47
N ASN A 101 7.46 23.92 -13.72
CA ASN A 101 6.94 25.17 -14.21
C ASN A 101 7.14 26.20 -13.10
N LYS A 102 8.33 26.79 -13.07
CA LYS A 102 8.58 28.11 -12.50
C LYS A 102 7.65 29.06 -13.26
N LYS A 103 6.38 29.14 -12.85
CA LYS A 103 5.51 30.23 -13.29
C LYS A 103 6.24 31.49 -12.86
N LYS A 104 6.74 32.26 -13.83
CA LYS A 104 7.25 33.61 -13.57
C LYS A 104 6.12 34.30 -12.80
N LYS A 105 6.40 34.73 -11.57
CA LYS A 105 5.43 35.49 -10.78
C LYS A 105 5.16 36.76 -11.58
N THR A 106 4.08 36.80 -12.34
CA THR A 106 3.56 38.06 -12.87
C THR A 106 3.03 38.79 -11.66
N ALA A 107 3.78 39.80 -11.20
CA ALA A 107 3.30 40.71 -10.18
C ALA A 107 2.02 41.34 -10.71
N THR A 108 0.88 40.83 -10.27
CA THR A 108 -0.40 41.45 -10.57
C THR A 108 -0.45 42.66 -9.66
N LYS A 109 -0.26 43.85 -10.24
CA LYS A 109 -0.44 45.11 -9.53
C LYS A 109 -1.91 45.19 -9.16
N VAL A 110 -2.23 44.88 -7.90
CA VAL A 110 -3.57 45.08 -7.35
C VAL A 110 -3.65 46.55 -6.96
N GLU A 111 -4.29 47.36 -7.79
CA GLU A 111 -4.64 48.72 -7.40
C GLU A 111 -5.87 48.64 -6.50
N PHE A 112 -5.73 49.18 -5.29
CA PHE A 112 -6.83 49.26 -4.34
C PHE A 112 -7.72 50.43 -4.76
N VAL A 113 -8.82 50.12 -5.45
CA VAL A 113 -9.86 51.11 -5.74
C VAL A 113 -10.72 51.23 -4.49
N PRO A 114 -10.75 52.39 -3.81
CA PRO A 114 -11.64 52.58 -2.68
C PRO A 114 -13.08 52.45 -3.15
N ILE A 115 -13.84 51.56 -2.51
CA ILE A 115 -15.28 51.40 -2.75
C ILE A 115 -15.98 52.63 -2.20
N GLN A 116 -16.07 53.67 -3.02
CA GLN A 116 -17.04 54.73 -2.82
C GLN A 116 -18.27 54.35 -3.62
N ASN A 117 -19.23 53.73 -2.93
CA ASN A 117 -20.67 53.93 -3.06
C ASN A 117 -21.39 52.69 -2.56
N ASN A 118 -22.32 52.94 -1.64
CA ASN A 118 -23.20 51.98 -1.00
C ASN A 118 -24.29 51.50 -1.98
N VAL A 119 -23.91 51.03 -3.17
CA VAL A 119 -24.84 50.50 -4.16
C VAL A 119 -25.00 49.02 -3.89
N VAL A 120 -26.10 48.68 -3.22
CA VAL A 120 -26.55 47.30 -3.06
C VAL A 120 -27.07 46.85 -4.42
N TYR A 121 -26.33 45.94 -5.08
CA TYR A 121 -26.81 45.29 -6.29
C TYR A 121 -27.59 44.05 -5.89
N PRO A 122 -28.84 43.89 -6.38
CA PRO A 122 -29.62 42.70 -6.08
C PRO A 122 -28.91 41.46 -6.61
N ILE A 123 -28.76 40.45 -5.76
CA ILE A 123 -28.14 39.18 -6.14
C ILE A 123 -29.22 38.30 -6.77
N HIS A 124 -29.03 37.95 -8.05
CA HIS A 124 -29.86 36.97 -8.73
C HIS A 124 -29.30 35.57 -8.54
N VAL A 125 -30.10 34.68 -7.96
CA VAL A 125 -29.75 33.26 -7.79
C VAL A 125 -30.69 32.43 -8.65
N GLU A 126 -30.11 31.58 -9.48
CA GLU A 126 -30.83 30.62 -10.32
C GLU A 126 -30.42 29.20 -9.93
N ILE A 127 -31.40 28.37 -9.55
CA ILE A 127 -31.16 26.97 -9.21
C ILE A 127 -31.68 26.11 -10.37
N SER A 128 -30.77 25.34 -10.97
CA SER A 128 -31.10 24.36 -12.00
C SER A 128 -31.00 22.93 -11.45
N ILE A 129 -32.02 22.12 -11.74
CA ILE A 129 -32.04 20.69 -11.41
C ILE A 129 -32.31 19.93 -12.70
N GLY A 130 -31.37 19.07 -13.10
CA GLY A 130 -31.48 18.29 -14.34
C GLY A 130 -31.42 19.12 -15.63
N GLY A 131 -30.76 20.29 -15.60
CA GLY A 131 -30.63 21.18 -16.77
C GLY A 131 -31.83 22.10 -17.00
N ASN A 132 -32.87 22.02 -16.17
CA ASN A 132 -34.02 22.94 -16.20
C ASN A 132 -33.96 23.91 -15.01
N ILE A 133 -34.14 25.21 -15.26
CA ILE A 133 -34.14 26.26 -14.22
C ILE A 133 -35.49 26.20 -13.52
N GLN A 134 -35.50 25.80 -12.25
CA GLN A 134 -36.74 25.61 -11.49
C GLN A 134 -37.06 26.81 -10.60
N ASN A 135 -36.05 27.53 -10.10
CA ASN A 135 -36.26 28.65 -9.18
C ASN A 135 -35.36 29.83 -9.53
N LYS A 136 -35.96 31.03 -9.55
CA LYS A 136 -35.28 32.31 -9.74
C LYS A 136 -35.69 33.25 -8.62
N PHE A 137 -34.75 33.67 -7.79
CA PHE A 137 -35.01 34.61 -6.72
C PHE A 137 -33.98 35.73 -6.69
N THR A 138 -34.44 36.88 -6.24
CA THR A 138 -33.66 38.10 -6.12
C THR A 138 -33.55 38.43 -4.65
N LEU A 139 -32.33 38.46 -4.11
CA LEU A 139 -32.06 38.88 -2.75
C LEU A 139 -31.75 40.38 -2.76
N GLN A 140 -32.53 41.16 -2.00
CA GLN A 140 -32.33 42.61 -1.78
C GLN A 140 -31.56 42.85 -0.49
#